data_AF-A0A4Q4THV9-F1
#
_entry.id   AF-A0A4Q4THV9-F1
#
_cell.length_a   1.000
_cell.length_b   1.000
_cell.length_c   1.000
_cell.angle_alpha   90.00
_cell.angle_beta   90.00
_cell.angle_gamma   90.00
#
_symmetry.space_group_name_H-M   'P 1'
#
loop_
_entity.id
_entity.type
_entity.pdbx_description
1 polymer ?
#
loop_
_entity_poly.entity_id
_entity_poly.type
_entity_poly.pdbx_seq_one_letter_code
_entity_poly.pdbx_strand_id
1 'polypeptide(L)'
;MPPKNGVRLEPPPFHSPTLRLSLQDDEHDTGLPTILVDKDERLWLSHLSISDCLHQELGVERLNRIHRHLWWAGRPAAARPLHRQRMLGREIVPTQRADFHLLWADRRIFVKPLPRYLLDHAFWEKHICPDPALHALACGLLVSYTWLIRHDTDLMLAKETHLVDARLDWPTWRQFVENLAEGLDLNGTAMINSRYAYGELRIKRLNQIYRFAKPGGLRDVVSGYASGYDSYTGFFRENFGWIVTLFGFGSILLSALQVGNGLETLESHEKFRRLSCILTLMALLAPFAIAAVSLLLFTCLFWFHLAQTVRYHRKKEQLRRKWNESIKDRLNN
;
A
#
# COMPACT_ATOMS: atom_id res chain seq x y z
N MET A 1 -1.01 -44.78 -31.74
CA MET A 1 -1.83 -44.88 -30.50
C MET A 1 -1.14 -44.06 -29.42
N PRO A 2 -1.68 -42.89 -29.02
CA PRO A 2 -1.14 -42.14 -27.90
C PRO A 2 -1.70 -42.69 -26.57
N PRO A 3 -0.91 -42.73 -25.49
CA PRO A 3 -1.35 -43.26 -24.21
C PRO A 3 -2.38 -42.32 -23.55
N LYS A 4 -3.52 -42.91 -23.18
CA LYS A 4 -4.47 -42.39 -22.20
C LYS A 4 -3.81 -42.47 -20.82
N ASN A 5 -3.82 -41.36 -20.08
CA ASN A 5 -4.03 -41.26 -18.63
C ASN A 5 -3.53 -39.90 -18.14
N GLY A 6 -4.27 -38.84 -18.47
CA GLY A 6 -4.20 -37.59 -17.75
C GLY A 6 -4.96 -37.77 -16.44
N VAL A 7 -4.29 -38.21 -15.39
CA VAL A 7 -4.79 -38.07 -14.02
C VAL A 7 -4.89 -36.57 -13.77
N ARG A 8 -6.11 -36.03 -13.88
CA ARG A 8 -6.41 -34.70 -13.37
C ARG A 8 -6.29 -34.80 -11.86
N LEU A 9 -5.13 -34.41 -11.33
CA LEU A 9 -4.93 -34.18 -9.91
C LEU A 9 -5.99 -33.16 -9.48
N GLU A 10 -6.98 -33.59 -8.71
CA GLU A 10 -7.81 -32.65 -7.99
C GLU A 10 -6.90 -31.82 -7.08
N PRO A 11 -7.11 -30.50 -6.98
CA PRO A 11 -6.33 -29.69 -6.06
C PRO A 11 -6.50 -30.28 -4.64
N PRO A 12 -5.43 -30.32 -3.83
CA PRO A 12 -5.54 -30.79 -2.45
C PRO A 12 -6.63 -29.99 -1.74
N PRO A 13 -7.38 -30.61 -0.80
CA PRO A 13 -8.40 -29.91 -0.04
C PRO A 13 -7.78 -28.67 0.62
N PHE A 14 -8.46 -27.52 0.49
CA PHE A 14 -8.02 -26.27 1.10
C PHE A 14 -7.93 -26.47 2.62
N HIS A 15 -6.71 -26.45 3.14
CA HIS A 15 -6.44 -26.71 4.56
C HIS A 15 -6.86 -25.50 5.41
N SER A 16 -7.85 -25.70 6.26
CA SER A 16 -8.18 -24.78 7.34
C SER A 16 -7.22 -24.98 8.51
N PRO A 17 -6.69 -23.91 9.14
CA PRO A 17 -5.99 -24.06 10.41
C PRO A 17 -6.99 -24.60 11.45
N THR A 18 -6.73 -25.80 11.97
CA THR A 18 -7.61 -26.46 12.94
C THR A 18 -7.43 -25.79 14.30
N LEU A 19 -8.12 -24.69 14.54
CA LEU A 19 -8.24 -24.11 15.87
C LEU A 19 -9.65 -23.57 16.08
N ARG A 20 -10.32 -24.14 17.08
CA ARG A 20 -11.44 -23.48 17.74
C ARG A 20 -10.86 -22.60 18.83
N LEU A 21 -10.52 -21.36 18.50
CA LEU A 21 -10.46 -20.34 19.54
C LEU A 21 -11.90 -20.11 19.98
N SER A 22 -12.32 -20.78 21.06
CA SER A 22 -13.55 -20.48 21.78
C SER A 22 -13.39 -19.13 22.51
N LEU A 23 -13.21 -18.05 21.76
CA LEU A 23 -13.57 -16.73 22.21
C LEU A 23 -15.09 -16.66 22.05
N GLN A 24 -15.82 -17.29 22.98
CA GLN A 24 -17.26 -17.14 23.08
C GLN A 24 -17.54 -15.65 23.32
N ASP A 25 -17.92 -14.96 22.27
CA ASP A 25 -18.78 -13.79 22.31
C ASP A 25 -19.90 -14.06 21.28
N ASP A 26 -21.08 -13.51 21.53
CA ASP A 26 -22.34 -13.73 20.81
C ASP A 26 -22.18 -13.91 19.29
N GLU A 27 -23.12 -14.64 18.68
CA GLU A 27 -23.25 -14.90 17.22
C GLU A 27 -23.11 -13.64 16.31
N HIS A 28 -23.08 -12.45 16.93
CA HIS A 28 -22.98 -11.13 16.32
C HIS A 28 -21.57 -10.48 16.36
N ASP A 29 -20.59 -10.91 17.19
CA ASP A 29 -19.25 -10.29 17.27
C ASP A 29 -18.20 -11.02 16.41
N THR A 30 -18.47 -11.09 15.10
CA THR A 30 -17.56 -11.72 14.12
C THR A 30 -16.31 -10.89 13.82
N GLY A 31 -16.24 -9.64 14.31
CA GLY A 31 -15.19 -8.68 13.92
C GLY A 31 -15.29 -8.18 12.47
N LEU A 32 -16.42 -8.44 11.79
CA LEU A 32 -16.74 -7.87 10.48
C LEU A 32 -17.10 -6.38 10.61
N PRO A 33 -16.83 -5.54 9.59
CA PRO A 33 -17.27 -4.15 9.59
C PRO A 33 -18.80 -4.08 9.66
N THR A 34 -19.37 -3.03 10.24
CA THR A 34 -20.84 -2.88 10.29
C THR A 34 -21.43 -2.50 8.93
N ILE A 35 -20.70 -1.67 8.17
CA ILE A 35 -21.17 -1.07 6.92
C ILE A 35 -20.07 -1.17 5.87
N LEU A 36 -20.46 -1.58 4.66
CA LEU A 36 -19.65 -1.51 3.47
C LEU A 36 -20.08 -0.32 2.62
N VAL A 37 -19.09 0.28 1.97
CA VAL A 37 -19.30 1.35 1.00
C VAL A 37 -18.89 0.84 -0.37
N ASP A 38 -19.86 0.70 -1.26
CA ASP A 38 -19.62 0.32 -2.64
C ASP A 38 -18.99 1.49 -3.44
N LYS A 39 -18.48 1.22 -4.64
CA LYS A 39 -17.89 2.18 -5.59
C LYS A 39 -18.81 3.34 -5.95
N ASP A 40 -20.13 3.16 -5.80
CA ASP A 40 -21.14 4.21 -5.97
C ASP A 40 -21.54 4.89 -4.65
N GLU A 41 -20.75 4.75 -3.59
CA GLU A 41 -20.96 5.30 -2.25
C GLU A 41 -22.27 4.83 -1.57
N ARG A 42 -22.79 3.70 -2.03
CA ARG A 42 -23.95 3.07 -1.41
C ARG A 42 -23.50 2.34 -0.15
N LEU A 43 -24.23 2.60 0.94
CA LEU A 43 -24.03 1.94 2.21
C LEU A 43 -24.81 0.63 2.21
N TRP A 44 -24.13 -0.46 2.55
CA TRP A 44 -24.73 -1.78 2.69
C TRP A 44 -24.33 -2.37 4.03
N LEU A 45 -25.25 -3.10 4.68
CA LEU A 45 -24.92 -3.83 5.89
C LEU A 45 -24.10 -5.07 5.52
N SER A 46 -22.97 -5.27 6.20
CA SER A 46 -22.02 -6.35 5.89
C SER A 46 -22.64 -7.75 5.98
N HIS A 47 -23.55 -7.97 6.93
CA HIS A 47 -24.21 -9.26 7.11
C HIS A 47 -25.10 -9.67 5.93
N LEU A 48 -25.52 -8.71 5.08
CA LEU A 48 -26.33 -9.00 3.90
C LEU A 48 -25.51 -9.61 2.75
N SER A 49 -24.19 -9.37 2.72
CA SER A 49 -23.26 -10.01 1.78
C SER A 49 -21.87 -10.15 2.39
N ILE A 50 -21.68 -11.24 3.15
CA ILE A 50 -20.40 -11.54 3.82
C ILE A 50 -19.28 -11.76 2.79
N SER A 51 -19.58 -12.36 1.63
CA SER A 51 -18.56 -12.59 0.60
C SER A 51 -17.99 -11.28 0.05
N ASP A 52 -18.86 -10.34 -0.34
CA ASP A 52 -18.41 -9.03 -0.85
C ASP A 52 -17.66 -8.24 0.24
N CYS A 53 -18.12 -8.37 1.49
CA CYS A 53 -17.43 -7.82 2.65
C CYS A 53 -15.98 -8.29 2.73
N LEU A 54 -15.77 -9.60 2.64
CA LEU A 54 -14.46 -10.22 2.79
C LEU A 54 -13.53 -9.86 1.61
N HIS A 55 -14.07 -9.79 0.39
CA HIS A 55 -13.31 -9.30 -0.78
C HIS A 55 -12.87 -7.84 -0.63
N GLN A 56 -13.71 -6.98 -0.06
CA GLN A 56 -13.37 -5.59 0.20
C GLN A 56 -12.35 -5.45 1.35
N GLU A 57 -12.52 -6.22 2.43
CA GLU A 57 -11.69 -6.17 3.64
C GLU A 57 -10.28 -6.76 3.44
N LEU A 58 -10.17 -7.87 2.69
CA LEU A 58 -8.91 -8.58 2.43
C LEU A 58 -8.29 -8.24 1.07
N GLY A 59 -9.00 -7.46 0.24
CA GLY A 59 -8.61 -7.15 -1.13
C GLY A 59 -7.28 -6.36 -1.23
N VAL A 60 -6.37 -6.87 -2.07
CA VAL A 60 -5.06 -6.25 -2.35
C VAL A 60 -4.86 -5.97 -3.85
N GLU A 61 -5.95 -5.83 -4.60
CA GLU A 61 -5.97 -5.70 -6.06
C GLU A 61 -5.05 -4.61 -6.62
N ARG A 62 -4.92 -3.49 -5.89
CA ARG A 62 -4.04 -2.38 -6.27
C ARG A 62 -2.58 -2.83 -6.34
N LEU A 63 -2.15 -3.68 -5.43
CA LEU A 63 -0.79 -4.21 -5.40
C LEU A 63 -0.61 -5.34 -6.42
N ASN A 64 -1.62 -6.19 -6.61
CA ASN A 64 -1.60 -7.26 -7.62
C ASN A 64 -1.36 -6.69 -9.03
N ARG A 65 -2.01 -5.57 -9.37
CA ARG A 65 -1.81 -4.88 -10.66
C ARG A 65 -0.38 -4.44 -10.94
N ILE A 66 0.40 -4.17 -9.89
CA ILE A 66 1.79 -3.72 -10.02
C ILE A 66 2.80 -4.78 -9.55
N HIS A 67 2.37 -6.04 -9.39
CA HIS A 67 3.19 -7.12 -8.84
C HIS A 67 4.58 -7.21 -9.48
N ARG A 68 4.64 -7.16 -10.82
CA ARG A 68 5.88 -7.20 -11.61
C ARG A 68 6.91 -6.09 -11.29
N HIS A 69 6.48 -5.01 -10.64
CA HIS A 69 7.32 -3.87 -10.26
C HIS A 69 7.57 -3.78 -8.75
N LEU A 70 6.98 -4.66 -7.93
CA LEU A 70 7.09 -4.58 -6.47
C LEU A 70 8.52 -4.73 -5.96
N TRP A 71 9.40 -5.38 -6.72
CA TRP A 71 10.84 -5.46 -6.45
C TRP A 71 11.50 -4.09 -6.28
N TRP A 72 10.96 -3.03 -6.92
CA TRP A 72 11.42 -1.67 -6.72
C TRP A 72 11.04 -1.16 -5.33
N ALA A 73 9.85 -1.50 -4.83
CA ALA A 73 9.33 -1.04 -3.55
C ALA A 73 9.84 -1.80 -2.33
N GLY A 74 10.19 -3.08 -2.48
CA GLY A 74 10.74 -3.90 -1.41
C GLY A 74 11.32 -5.22 -1.94
N ARG A 75 12.03 -5.95 -1.06
CA ARG A 75 12.57 -7.26 -1.40
C ARG A 75 11.50 -8.34 -1.17
N PRO A 76 11.45 -9.40 -1.98
CA PRO A 76 10.57 -10.54 -1.75
C PRO A 76 11.11 -11.37 -0.56
N ALA A 77 10.80 -10.90 0.65
CA ALA A 77 11.27 -11.49 1.89
C ALA A 77 10.23 -11.25 2.99
N ALA A 78 10.21 -12.14 3.98
CA ALA A 78 9.37 -12.02 5.16
C ALA A 78 9.56 -10.67 5.88
N ALA A 79 8.48 -10.15 6.46
CA ALA A 79 8.54 -8.93 7.26
C ALA A 79 9.38 -9.13 8.53
N ARG A 80 9.98 -8.05 9.03
CA ARG A 80 10.66 -8.09 10.34
C ARG A 80 9.63 -8.17 11.47
N PRO A 81 9.97 -8.86 12.58
CA PRO A 81 9.10 -8.96 13.74
C PRO A 81 8.84 -7.59 14.40
N LEU A 82 7.76 -7.48 15.17
CA LEU A 82 7.27 -6.22 15.73
C LEU A 82 8.29 -5.51 16.64
N HIS A 83 8.99 -6.25 17.51
CA HIS A 83 10.05 -5.70 18.34
C HIS A 83 11.16 -5.05 17.51
N ARG A 84 11.48 -5.65 16.35
CA ARG A 84 12.48 -5.11 15.42
C ARG A 84 11.96 -3.90 14.68
N GLN A 85 10.67 -3.80 14.38
CA GLN A 85 10.08 -2.56 13.86
C GLN A 85 10.27 -1.41 14.86
N ARG A 86 10.00 -1.66 16.14
CA ARG A 86 10.18 -0.67 17.21
C ARG A 86 11.64 -0.30 17.41
N MET A 87 12.57 -1.26 17.36
CA MET A 87 14.02 -1.02 17.38
C MET A 87 14.49 -0.12 16.22
N LEU A 88 13.90 -0.26 15.04
CA LEU A 88 14.17 0.60 13.88
C LEU A 88 13.56 2.01 14.01
N GLY A 89 12.94 2.33 15.14
CA GLY A 89 12.29 3.61 15.40
C GLY A 89 10.97 3.78 14.63
N ARG A 90 10.33 2.69 14.21
CA ARG A 90 9.02 2.73 13.54
C ARG A 90 7.89 2.64 14.55
N GLU A 91 6.97 3.57 14.45
CA GLU A 91 5.63 3.55 15.03
C GLU A 91 4.77 2.54 14.26
N ILE A 92 4.14 1.62 14.98
CA ILE A 92 3.21 0.63 14.42
C ILE A 92 1.82 1.26 14.40
N VAL A 93 1.27 1.48 13.21
CA VAL A 93 0.00 2.17 13.00
C VAL A 93 -1.05 1.18 12.50
N PRO A 94 -2.12 0.91 13.25
CA PRO A 94 -3.23 0.08 12.79
C PRO A 94 -3.92 0.68 11.55
N THR A 95 -4.29 -0.17 10.58
CA THR A 95 -5.07 0.23 9.39
C THR A 95 -6.11 -0.83 9.08
N GLN A 96 -7.36 -0.47 8.77
CA GLN A 96 -8.33 -1.50 8.34
C GLN A 96 -8.12 -1.96 6.90
N ARG A 97 -7.29 -1.27 6.12
CA ARG A 97 -7.05 -1.59 4.71
C ARG A 97 -6.00 -2.68 4.54
N ALA A 98 -6.38 -3.82 3.95
CA ALA A 98 -5.44 -4.89 3.62
C ALA A 98 -4.35 -4.46 2.62
N ASP A 99 -4.68 -3.57 1.67
CA ASP A 99 -3.70 -3.06 0.72
C ASP A 99 -2.60 -2.19 1.38
N PHE A 100 -2.85 -1.65 2.58
CA PHE A 100 -1.85 -0.95 3.39
C PHE A 100 -1.06 -1.83 4.37
N HIS A 101 -1.46 -3.10 4.55
CA HIS A 101 -0.76 -4.00 5.46
C HIS A 101 0.72 -4.16 5.02
N LEU A 102 1.64 -3.96 5.97
CA LEU A 102 3.11 -3.95 5.80
C LEU A 102 3.68 -2.89 4.86
N LEU A 103 2.91 -1.83 4.59
CA LEU A 103 3.46 -0.64 3.95
C LEU A 103 4.11 0.26 4.98
N TRP A 104 5.20 0.93 4.62
CA TRP A 104 5.84 1.88 5.51
C TRP A 104 6.27 3.16 4.80
N ALA A 105 6.22 4.26 5.56
CA ALA A 105 6.66 5.59 5.19
C ALA A 105 7.31 6.24 6.41
N ASP A 106 8.43 6.94 6.21
CA ASP A 106 9.17 7.61 7.28
C ASP A 106 9.45 6.69 8.48
N ARG A 107 8.89 7.04 9.64
CA ARG A 107 8.95 6.30 10.90
C ARG A 107 7.65 5.56 11.21
N ARG A 108 6.83 5.23 10.22
CA ARG A 108 5.54 4.54 10.42
C ARG A 108 5.45 3.29 9.56
N ILE A 109 4.99 2.20 10.15
CA ILE A 109 4.58 0.99 9.45
C ILE A 109 3.10 0.76 9.69
N PHE A 110 2.36 0.56 8.61
CA PHE A 110 0.92 0.31 8.64
C PHE A 110 0.67 -1.19 8.70
N VAL A 111 -0.11 -1.63 9.69
CA VAL A 111 -0.42 -3.05 9.88
C VAL A 111 -1.92 -3.22 10.05
N LYS A 112 -2.53 -4.08 9.22
CA LYS A 112 -3.93 -4.48 9.39
C LYS A 112 -4.09 -5.37 10.62
N PRO A 113 -4.92 -5.00 11.63
CA PRO A 113 -5.23 -5.88 12.76
C PRO A 113 -5.75 -7.23 12.28
N LEU A 114 -5.37 -8.30 12.98
CA LEU A 114 -5.77 -9.66 12.68
C LEU A 114 -7.27 -9.82 13.00
N PRO A 115 -8.14 -10.01 12.00
CA PRO A 115 -9.56 -10.16 12.26
C PRO A 115 -9.83 -11.48 12.97
N ARG A 116 -10.70 -11.45 13.99
CA ARG A 116 -11.04 -12.63 14.81
C ARG A 116 -11.61 -13.78 14.00
N TYR A 117 -12.41 -13.49 12.97
CA TYR A 117 -12.98 -14.50 12.08
C TYR A 117 -11.90 -15.33 11.35
N LEU A 118 -10.66 -14.84 11.21
CA LEU A 118 -9.56 -15.62 10.63
C LEU A 118 -8.99 -16.66 11.60
N LEU A 119 -9.34 -16.57 12.89
CA LEU A 119 -8.96 -17.53 13.93
C LEU A 119 -10.08 -18.54 14.24
N ASP A 120 -11.22 -18.47 13.53
CA ASP A 120 -12.34 -19.38 13.68
C ASP A 120 -12.45 -20.35 12.50
N HIS A 121 -12.17 -21.62 12.75
CA HIS A 121 -12.28 -22.70 11.77
C HIS A 121 -13.67 -22.79 11.10
N ALA A 122 -14.77 -22.61 11.86
CA ALA A 122 -16.12 -22.73 11.30
C ALA A 122 -16.41 -21.61 10.29
N PHE A 123 -15.87 -20.41 10.56
CA PHE A 123 -15.94 -19.30 9.62
C PHE A 123 -15.19 -19.60 8.31
N TRP A 124 -14.01 -20.22 8.41
CA TRP A 124 -13.24 -20.62 7.22
C TRP A 124 -14.03 -21.58 6.33
N GLU A 125 -14.56 -22.67 6.88
CA GLU A 125 -15.34 -23.66 6.13
C GLU A 125 -16.54 -23.04 5.43
N LYS A 126 -17.24 -22.13 6.11
CA LYS A 126 -18.48 -21.53 5.62
C LYS A 126 -18.27 -20.38 4.62
N HIS A 127 -17.25 -19.54 4.82
CA HIS A 127 -17.15 -18.25 4.13
C HIS A 127 -15.84 -18.04 3.36
N ILE A 128 -14.75 -18.76 3.66
CA ILE A 128 -13.44 -18.53 3.02
C ILE A 128 -13.07 -19.69 2.09
N CYS A 129 -13.14 -20.93 2.55
CA CYS A 129 -12.79 -22.13 1.78
C CYS A 129 -13.56 -22.31 0.47
N PRO A 130 -14.85 -21.89 0.35
CA PRO A 130 -15.57 -21.96 -0.93
C PRO A 130 -14.97 -21.08 -2.03
N ASP A 131 -14.18 -20.06 -1.69
CA ASP A 131 -13.58 -19.11 -2.64
C ASP A 131 -12.04 -19.19 -2.59
N PRO A 132 -11.40 -19.81 -3.60
CA PRO A 132 -9.94 -19.94 -3.65
C PRO A 132 -9.18 -18.61 -3.64
N ALA A 133 -9.74 -17.55 -4.23
CA ALA A 133 -9.10 -16.24 -4.25
C ALA A 133 -9.11 -15.62 -2.85
N LEU A 134 -10.23 -15.75 -2.15
CA LEU A 134 -10.36 -15.28 -0.78
C LEU A 134 -9.49 -16.07 0.19
N HIS A 135 -9.45 -17.40 0.03
CA HIS A 135 -8.55 -18.28 0.74
C HIS A 135 -7.09 -17.82 0.61
N ALA A 136 -6.61 -17.57 -0.61
CA ALA A 136 -5.25 -17.10 -0.84
C ALA A 136 -4.95 -15.74 -0.18
N LEU A 137 -5.93 -14.84 -0.10
CA LEU A 137 -5.80 -13.55 0.59
C LEU A 137 -5.73 -13.71 2.10
N ALA A 138 -6.62 -14.54 2.67
CA ALA A 138 -6.68 -14.83 4.09
C ALA A 138 -5.41 -15.54 4.58
N CYS A 139 -4.96 -16.58 3.87
CA CYS A 139 -3.71 -17.28 4.16
C CYS A 139 -2.51 -16.34 4.10
N GLY A 140 -2.44 -15.48 3.08
CA GLY A 140 -1.37 -14.50 2.97
C GLY A 140 -1.30 -13.53 4.16
N LEU A 141 -2.46 -13.09 4.66
CA LEU A 141 -2.52 -12.27 5.88
C LEU A 141 -2.13 -13.06 7.13
N LEU A 142 -2.50 -14.34 7.25
CA LEU A 142 -2.05 -15.16 8.38
C LEU A 142 -0.53 -15.38 8.36
N VAL A 143 0.03 -15.69 7.20
CA VAL A 143 1.48 -15.85 7.01
C VAL A 143 2.23 -14.57 7.37
N SER A 144 1.69 -13.38 7.05
CA SER A 144 2.36 -12.15 7.43
C SER A 144 2.44 -11.95 8.95
N TYR A 145 1.44 -12.44 9.70
CA TYR A 145 1.45 -12.41 11.16
C TYR A 145 2.46 -13.38 11.78
N THR A 146 2.74 -14.53 11.15
CA THR A 146 3.81 -15.43 11.62
C THR A 146 5.19 -14.78 11.50
N TRP A 147 5.37 -13.84 10.56
CA TRP A 147 6.60 -13.05 10.46
C TRP A 147 6.70 -11.95 11.51
N LEU A 148 5.57 -11.34 11.85
CA LEU A 148 5.46 -10.22 12.78
C LEU A 148 5.59 -10.67 14.24
N ILE A 149 4.99 -11.81 14.60
CA ILE A 149 4.92 -12.33 15.97
C ILE A 149 5.76 -13.61 16.09
N ARG A 150 7.05 -13.44 16.42
CA ARG A 150 8.01 -14.55 16.52
C ARG A 150 8.40 -14.90 17.96
N HIS A 151 8.24 -13.94 18.87
CA HIS A 151 8.54 -14.08 20.28
C HIS A 151 7.36 -13.59 21.13
N ASP A 152 7.33 -14.00 22.40
CA ASP A 152 6.34 -13.52 23.37
C ASP A 152 6.32 -11.99 23.47
N THR A 153 7.49 -11.33 23.41
CA THR A 153 7.60 -9.87 23.34
C THR A 153 6.89 -9.27 22.12
N ASP A 154 6.91 -9.95 20.97
CA ASP A 154 6.17 -9.48 19.79
C ASP A 154 4.65 -9.60 20.01
N LEU A 155 4.20 -10.66 20.69
CA LEU A 155 2.78 -10.83 21.01
C LEU A 155 2.31 -9.76 21.99
N MET A 156 3.12 -9.43 23.00
CA MET A 156 2.86 -8.30 23.90
C MET A 156 2.73 -6.99 23.12
N LEU A 157 3.67 -6.71 22.21
CA LEU A 157 3.62 -5.52 21.35
C LEU A 157 2.38 -5.50 20.43
N ALA A 158 1.98 -6.67 19.90
CA ALA A 158 0.78 -6.80 19.09
C ALA A 158 -0.48 -6.45 19.89
N LYS A 159 -0.55 -6.84 21.17
CA LYS A 159 -1.64 -6.47 22.08
C LYS A 159 -1.63 -4.99 22.42
N GLU A 160 -0.47 -4.43 22.75
CA GLU A 160 -0.28 -3.00 23.05
C GLU A 160 -0.76 -2.11 21.89
N THR A 161 -0.57 -2.59 20.66
CA THR A 161 -0.93 -1.86 19.43
C THR A 161 -2.30 -2.25 18.88
N HIS A 162 -3.08 -3.05 19.61
CA HIS A 162 -4.40 -3.53 19.21
C HIS A 162 -4.42 -4.25 17.85
N LEU A 163 -3.33 -4.94 17.51
CA LEU A 163 -3.24 -5.74 16.28
C LEU A 163 -3.85 -7.13 16.44
N VAL A 164 -3.93 -7.64 17.67
CA VAL A 164 -4.54 -8.94 17.99
C VAL A 164 -5.45 -8.79 19.22
N ASP A 165 -6.31 -9.78 19.44
CA ASP A 165 -7.15 -9.82 20.64
C ASP A 165 -6.29 -9.87 21.91
N ALA A 166 -6.63 -9.05 22.92
CA ALA A 166 -5.91 -8.98 24.18
C ALA A 166 -5.90 -10.33 24.94
N ARG A 167 -6.91 -11.18 24.71
CA ARG A 167 -7.07 -12.50 25.31
C ARG A 167 -6.13 -13.56 24.74
N LEU A 168 -5.54 -13.33 23.56
CA LEU A 168 -4.67 -14.31 22.89
C LEU A 168 -3.36 -14.51 23.65
N ASP A 169 -3.10 -15.66 24.25
CA ASP A 169 -1.83 -15.93 24.94
C ASP A 169 -0.76 -16.56 24.03
N TRP A 170 0.48 -16.61 24.50
CA TRP A 170 1.62 -17.13 23.73
C TRP A 170 1.52 -18.63 23.41
N PRO A 171 1.13 -19.52 24.35
CA PRO A 171 0.90 -20.93 24.04
C PRO A 171 -0.14 -21.12 22.94
N THR A 172 -1.27 -20.40 22.99
CA THR A 172 -2.31 -20.48 21.96
C THR A 172 -1.81 -19.97 20.61
N TRP A 173 -1.08 -18.85 20.59
CA TRP A 173 -0.48 -18.34 19.36
C TRP A 173 0.51 -19.35 18.75
N ARG A 174 1.36 -19.96 19.56
CA ARG A 174 2.31 -20.98 19.09
C ARG A 174 1.59 -22.18 18.47
N GLN A 175 0.60 -22.72 19.17
CA GLN A 175 -0.20 -23.85 18.67
C GLN A 175 -0.92 -23.49 17.35
N PHE A 176 -1.42 -22.26 17.24
CA PHE A 176 -2.03 -21.77 16.01
C PHE A 176 -1.04 -21.77 14.84
N VAL A 177 0.17 -21.25 15.05
CA VAL A 177 1.20 -21.20 14.01
C VAL A 177 1.68 -22.60 13.62
N GLU A 178 1.78 -23.53 14.58
CA GLU A 178 2.11 -24.94 14.31
C GLU A 178 1.05 -25.60 13.41
N ASN A 179 -0.23 -25.48 13.76
CA ASN A 179 -1.33 -26.02 12.94
C ASN A 179 -1.40 -25.36 11.54
N LEU A 180 -1.11 -24.06 11.45
CA LEU A 180 -1.04 -23.36 10.17
C LEU A 180 0.12 -23.89 9.30
N ALA A 181 1.26 -24.20 9.90
CA ALA A 181 2.43 -24.72 9.19
C ALA A 181 2.25 -26.15 8.66
N GLU A 182 1.39 -26.95 9.29
CA GLU A 182 1.03 -28.29 8.80
C GLU A 182 0.19 -28.24 7.52
N GLY A 183 -0.75 -27.29 7.46
CA GLY A 183 -1.66 -27.13 6.32
C GLY A 183 -1.16 -26.20 5.20
N LEU A 184 -0.17 -25.35 5.50
CA LEU A 184 0.28 -24.30 4.59
C LEU A 184 1.81 -24.20 4.54
N ASP A 185 2.37 -24.24 3.34
CA ASP A 185 3.79 -23.97 3.14
C ASP A 185 4.10 -22.50 3.43
N LEU A 186 4.60 -22.23 4.64
CA LEU A 186 4.98 -20.89 5.10
C LEU A 186 6.13 -20.27 4.31
N ASN A 187 6.90 -21.08 3.56
CA ASN A 187 8.00 -20.62 2.71
C ASN A 187 7.58 -20.49 1.24
N GLY A 188 6.51 -21.18 0.86
CA GLY A 188 5.98 -21.22 -0.49
C GLY A 188 5.02 -20.07 -0.80
N THR A 189 4.88 -19.76 -2.09
CA THR A 189 3.92 -18.75 -2.57
C THR A 189 2.71 -19.36 -3.27
N ALA A 190 2.60 -20.70 -3.31
CA ALA A 190 1.60 -21.39 -4.12
C ALA A 190 0.15 -21.23 -3.58
N MET A 191 -0.01 -21.20 -2.27
CA MET A 191 -1.32 -21.12 -1.60
C MET A 191 -1.67 -19.71 -1.09
N ILE A 192 -0.79 -18.74 -1.31
CA ILE A 192 -0.96 -17.36 -0.84
C ILE A 192 -1.03 -16.38 -2.01
N ASN A 193 -1.75 -15.28 -1.81
CA ASN A 193 -1.81 -14.24 -2.81
C ASN A 193 -0.41 -13.64 -3.07
N SER A 194 -0.09 -13.38 -4.34
CA SER A 194 1.21 -12.88 -4.80
C SER A 194 1.71 -11.62 -4.07
N ARG A 195 0.82 -10.78 -3.53
CA ARG A 195 1.18 -9.63 -2.69
C ARG A 195 2.04 -10.06 -1.49
N TYR A 196 1.72 -11.20 -0.88
CA TYR A 196 2.39 -11.72 0.31
C TYR A 196 3.68 -12.49 -0.02
N ALA A 197 4.17 -12.47 -1.27
CA ALA A 197 5.58 -12.78 -1.53
C ALA A 197 6.52 -11.67 -1.00
N TYR A 198 5.99 -10.49 -0.73
CA TYR A 198 6.72 -9.33 -0.23
C TYR A 198 6.24 -8.99 1.18
N GLY A 199 7.15 -8.88 2.15
CA GLY A 199 6.83 -8.35 3.47
C GLY A 199 6.67 -6.83 3.43
N GLU A 200 7.75 -6.13 3.78
CA GLU A 200 7.76 -4.68 3.91
C GLU A 200 7.94 -3.96 2.56
N LEU A 201 6.98 -3.09 2.20
CA LEU A 201 7.04 -2.28 0.98
C LEU A 201 7.07 -0.78 1.32
N ARG A 202 7.93 -0.02 0.63
CA ARG A 202 8.05 1.43 0.81
C ARG A 202 6.98 2.19 0.03
N ILE A 203 6.16 2.99 0.71
CA ILE A 203 5.11 3.82 0.08
C ILE A 203 5.70 4.79 -0.96
N LYS A 204 6.80 5.47 -0.63
CA LYS A 204 7.48 6.40 -1.56
C LYS A 204 7.83 5.73 -2.90
N ARG A 205 8.24 4.47 -2.86
CA ARG A 205 8.59 3.69 -4.06
C ARG A 205 7.35 3.15 -4.78
N LEU A 206 6.29 2.80 -4.05
CA LEU A 206 4.99 2.46 -4.65
C LEU A 206 4.40 3.66 -5.41
N ASN A 207 4.49 4.87 -4.86
CA ASN A 207 4.09 6.10 -5.54
C ASN A 207 4.89 6.31 -6.85
N GLN A 208 6.19 6.02 -6.85
CA GLN A 208 6.99 6.04 -8.08
C GLN A 208 6.53 5.00 -9.10
N ILE A 209 6.30 3.76 -8.68
CA ILE A 209 5.78 2.71 -9.57
C ILE A 209 4.46 3.14 -10.21
N TYR A 210 3.53 3.70 -9.44
CA TYR A 210 2.25 4.18 -9.96
C TYR A 210 2.42 5.33 -10.97
N ARG A 211 3.39 6.22 -10.74
CA ARG A 211 3.73 7.32 -11.66
C ARG A 211 4.34 6.84 -12.97
N PHE A 212 5.21 5.83 -12.93
CA PHE A 212 5.97 5.39 -14.11
C PHE A 212 5.32 4.22 -14.86
N ALA A 213 4.75 3.25 -14.15
CA ALA A 213 4.17 2.04 -14.75
C ALA A 213 2.72 2.23 -15.25
N LYS A 214 2.06 3.34 -14.90
CA LYS A 214 0.71 3.73 -15.35
C LYS A 214 -0.35 2.61 -15.30
N PRO A 215 -0.51 1.87 -14.18
CA PRO A 215 -1.37 0.67 -14.13
C PRO A 215 -2.88 0.94 -14.29
N GLY A 216 -3.35 2.19 -14.12
CA GLY A 216 -4.78 2.55 -14.22
C GLY A 216 -5.04 3.95 -14.82
N GLY A 217 -4.10 4.47 -15.62
CA GLY A 217 -4.25 5.74 -16.35
C GLY A 217 -3.79 6.99 -15.59
N LEU A 218 -4.12 8.19 -16.12
CA LEU A 218 -3.64 9.49 -15.59
C LEU A 218 -3.99 9.75 -14.12
N ARG A 219 -5.14 9.23 -13.63
CA ARG A 219 -5.55 9.37 -12.22
C ARG A 219 -4.53 8.73 -11.28
N ASP A 220 -4.10 7.51 -11.59
CA ASP A 220 -3.18 6.75 -10.76
C ASP A 220 -1.77 7.38 -10.76
N VAL A 221 -1.39 8.03 -11.86
CA VAL A 221 -0.12 8.78 -11.96
C VAL A 221 -0.13 10.02 -11.06
N VAL A 222 -1.23 10.79 -11.08
CA VAL A 222 -1.35 12.02 -10.29
C VAL A 222 -1.49 11.72 -8.80
N SER A 223 -2.36 10.77 -8.46
CA SER A 223 -2.70 10.45 -7.07
C SER A 223 -1.60 9.62 -6.38
N GLY A 224 -0.87 8.79 -7.15
CA GLY A 224 0.04 7.80 -6.59
C GLY A 224 -0.69 6.70 -5.81
N TYR A 225 0.07 5.87 -5.09
CA TYR A 225 -0.48 4.77 -4.30
C TYR A 225 -1.12 5.26 -2.98
N ALA A 226 -0.53 6.25 -2.32
CA ALA A 226 -0.97 6.72 -1.00
C ALA A 226 -1.50 8.16 -1.01
N SER A 227 -2.26 8.55 -2.04
CA SER A 227 -2.78 9.91 -2.28
C SER A 227 -3.44 10.63 -1.09
N GLY A 228 -3.80 9.93 -0.02
CA GLY A 228 -4.39 10.51 1.19
C GLY A 228 -3.45 10.61 2.40
N TYR A 229 -2.22 10.10 2.33
CA TYR A 229 -1.28 10.02 3.46
C TYR A 229 -0.04 10.89 3.29
N ASP A 230 0.37 11.17 2.05
CA ASP A 230 1.48 12.07 1.77
C ASP A 230 0.95 13.49 1.55
N SER A 231 0.99 14.31 2.59
CA SER A 231 0.86 15.75 2.42
C SER A 231 1.97 16.23 1.47
N TYR A 232 1.61 17.02 0.45
CA TYR A 232 2.50 17.68 -0.51
C TYR A 232 3.79 18.23 0.14
N THR A 233 3.68 18.68 1.39
CA THR A 233 4.73 19.11 2.32
C THR A 233 5.91 18.13 2.46
N GLY A 234 5.69 16.81 2.52
CA GLY A 234 6.78 15.83 2.68
C GLY A 234 7.69 15.76 1.45
N PHE A 235 7.10 15.83 0.25
CA PHE A 235 7.84 15.86 -1.00
C PHE A 235 8.72 17.11 -1.12
N PHE A 236 8.19 18.30 -0.80
CA PHE A 236 8.99 19.53 -0.88
C PHE A 236 10.10 19.55 0.16
N ARG A 237 9.82 19.16 1.41
CA ARG A 237 10.82 19.16 2.50
C ARG A 237 12.02 18.26 2.20
N GLU A 238 11.78 17.07 1.64
CA GLU A 238 12.85 16.11 1.33
C GLU A 238 13.67 16.47 0.09
N ASN A 239 13.04 17.09 -0.92
CA ASN A 239 13.74 17.45 -2.15
C ASN A 239 14.41 18.85 -2.05
N PHE A 240 13.95 19.71 -1.14
CA PHE A 240 14.53 21.04 -0.95
C PHE A 240 16.01 20.98 -0.56
N GLY A 241 16.41 19.99 0.26
CA GLY A 241 17.82 19.80 0.62
C GLY A 241 18.73 19.56 -0.59
N TRP A 242 18.28 18.75 -1.56
CA TRP A 242 19.04 18.49 -2.78
C TRP A 242 19.12 19.72 -3.68
N ILE A 243 18.04 20.51 -3.76
CA ILE A 243 18.02 21.76 -4.52
C ILE A 243 19.00 22.78 -3.91
N VAL A 244 18.97 22.95 -2.58
CA VAL A 244 19.91 23.83 -1.86
C VAL A 244 21.35 23.35 -2.04
N THR A 245 21.60 22.04 -1.98
CA THR A 245 22.93 21.46 -2.20
C THR A 245 23.44 21.74 -3.61
N LEU A 246 22.61 21.49 -4.64
CA LEU A 246 22.95 21.77 -6.03
C LEU A 246 23.22 23.26 -6.27
N PHE A 247 22.40 24.13 -5.67
CA PHE A 247 22.59 25.57 -5.73
C PHE A 247 23.90 26.00 -5.04
N GLY A 248 24.21 25.44 -3.88
CA GLY A 248 25.46 25.70 -3.16
C GLY A 248 26.68 25.30 -3.99
N PHE A 249 26.71 24.08 -4.54
CA PHE A 249 27.78 23.64 -5.44
C PHE A 249 27.87 24.52 -6.70
N GLY A 250 26.73 24.88 -7.29
CA GLY A 250 26.69 25.78 -8.45
C GLY A 250 27.25 27.16 -8.14
N SER A 251 26.91 27.74 -6.99
CA SER A 251 27.41 29.05 -6.55
C SER A 251 28.93 29.04 -6.34
N ILE A 252 29.47 27.97 -5.74
CA ILE A 252 30.93 27.80 -5.58
C ILE A 252 31.61 27.70 -6.94
N LEU A 253 31.06 26.89 -7.85
CA LEU A 253 31.62 26.72 -9.20
C LEU A 253 31.61 28.04 -9.99
N LEU A 254 30.51 28.81 -9.89
CA LEU A 254 30.42 30.14 -10.52
C LEU A 254 31.39 31.13 -9.90
N SER A 255 31.59 31.09 -8.59
CA SER A 255 32.56 31.97 -7.91
C SER A 255 33.98 31.65 -8.35
N ALA A 256 34.34 30.36 -8.45
CA ALA A 256 35.63 29.95 -8.99
C ALA A 256 35.81 30.35 -10.46
N LEU A 257 34.73 30.30 -11.25
CA LEU A 257 34.71 30.73 -12.64
C LEU A 257 34.89 32.24 -12.77
N GLN A 258 34.28 33.04 -11.89
CA GLN A 258 34.47 34.50 -11.81
C GLN A 258 35.94 34.85 -11.54
N VAL A 259 36.58 34.15 -10.60
CA VAL A 259 38.01 34.33 -10.32
C VAL A 259 38.85 33.96 -11.54
N GLY A 260 38.56 32.81 -12.17
CA GLY A 260 39.29 32.35 -13.36
C GLY A 260 39.18 33.30 -14.56
N ASN A 261 38.05 33.98 -14.72
CA ASN A 261 37.85 34.99 -15.77
C ASN A 261 38.60 36.31 -15.48
N GLY A 262 39.08 36.52 -14.25
CA GLY A 262 39.94 37.65 -13.89
C GLY A 262 41.43 37.43 -14.14
N LEU A 263 41.84 36.22 -14.55
CA LEU A 263 43.22 35.91 -14.95
C LEU A 263 43.38 36.02 -16.48
N GLU A 264 44.21 36.96 -16.94
CA GLU A 264 44.47 37.20 -18.37
C GLU A 264 44.90 35.93 -19.14
N THR A 265 45.64 35.04 -18.47
CA THR A 265 46.12 33.76 -19.05
C THR A 265 44.99 32.78 -19.36
N LEU A 266 43.92 32.78 -18.55
CA LEU A 266 42.77 31.88 -18.74
C LEU A 266 41.68 32.54 -19.59
N GLU A 267 41.48 33.84 -19.46
CA GLU A 267 40.53 34.61 -20.28
C GLU A 267 40.87 34.54 -21.78
N SER A 268 42.16 34.57 -22.11
CA SER A 268 42.65 34.49 -23.50
C SER A 268 42.41 33.12 -24.16
N HIS A 269 42.10 32.07 -23.39
CA HIS A 269 41.77 30.75 -23.93
C HIS A 269 40.30 30.65 -24.38
N GLU A 270 40.07 30.59 -25.69
CA GLU A 270 38.73 30.51 -26.29
C GLU A 270 37.83 29.41 -25.68
N LYS A 271 38.39 28.24 -25.39
CA LYS A 271 37.65 27.12 -24.79
C LYS A 271 37.15 27.46 -23.37
N PHE A 272 37.97 28.16 -22.58
CA PHE A 272 37.62 28.57 -21.23
C PHE A 272 36.53 29.63 -21.25
N ARG A 273 36.66 30.64 -22.12
CA ARG A 273 35.65 31.69 -22.31
C ARG A 273 34.29 31.13 -22.74
N ARG A 274 34.27 30.20 -23.70
CA ARG A 274 33.03 29.53 -24.15
C ARG A 274 32.38 28.71 -23.03
N LEU A 275 33.17 27.93 -22.29
CA LEU A 275 32.68 27.14 -21.15
C LEU A 275 32.12 28.05 -20.05
N SER A 276 32.82 29.15 -19.75
CA SER A 276 32.41 30.15 -18.76
C SER A 276 31.07 30.79 -19.10
N CYS A 277 30.91 31.18 -20.37
CA CYS A 277 29.65 31.75 -20.88
C CYS A 277 28.49 30.74 -20.78
N ILE A 278 28.70 29.49 -21.22
CA ILE A 278 27.67 28.44 -21.15
C ILE A 278 27.26 28.15 -19.70
N LEU A 279 28.23 27.98 -18.79
CA LEU A 279 27.94 27.68 -17.39
C LEU A 279 27.22 28.83 -16.68
N THR A 280 27.59 30.08 -16.99
CA THR A 280 26.93 31.28 -16.44
C THR A 280 25.48 31.38 -16.92
N LEU A 281 25.25 31.20 -18.23
CA LEU A 281 23.89 31.20 -18.80
C LEU A 281 23.03 30.06 -18.24
N MET A 282 23.59 28.86 -18.10
CA MET A 282 22.89 27.71 -17.51
C MET A 282 22.52 27.98 -16.05
N ALA A 283 23.44 28.52 -15.25
CA ALA A 283 23.17 28.83 -13.85
C ALA A 283 22.12 29.93 -13.67
N LEU A 284 22.08 30.91 -14.58
CA LEU A 284 21.07 31.96 -14.56
C LEU A 284 19.70 31.42 -14.97
N LEU A 285 19.62 30.63 -16.05
CA LEU A 285 18.35 30.19 -16.64
C LEU A 285 17.76 28.94 -15.95
N ALA A 286 18.59 28.04 -15.41
CA ALA A 286 18.11 26.78 -14.83
C ALA A 286 17.12 26.98 -13.66
N PRO A 287 17.32 27.90 -12.70
CA PRO A 287 16.34 28.16 -11.65
C PRO A 287 14.98 28.62 -12.21
N PHE A 288 14.98 29.50 -13.22
CA PHE A 288 13.74 29.96 -13.86
C PHE A 288 13.06 28.83 -14.63
N ALA A 289 13.82 27.99 -15.34
CA ALA A 289 13.28 26.84 -16.04
C ALA A 289 12.65 25.84 -15.05
N ILE A 290 13.32 25.53 -13.94
CA ILE A 290 12.80 24.64 -12.88
C ILE A 290 11.53 25.24 -12.25
N ALA A 291 11.53 26.55 -11.96
CA ALA A 291 10.37 27.24 -11.41
C ALA A 291 9.19 27.24 -12.39
N ALA A 292 9.43 27.51 -13.68
CA ALA A 292 8.42 27.49 -14.72
C ALA A 292 7.82 26.08 -14.90
N VAL A 293 8.65 25.05 -14.96
CA VAL A 293 8.19 23.64 -15.02
C VAL A 293 7.39 23.27 -13.77
N SER A 294 7.83 23.70 -12.58
CA SER A 294 7.13 23.45 -11.32
C SER A 294 5.77 24.14 -11.27
N LEU A 295 5.68 25.39 -11.73
CA LEU A 295 4.44 26.15 -11.83
C LEU A 295 3.48 25.54 -12.86
N LEU A 296 4.00 25.11 -14.01
CA LEU A 296 3.22 24.42 -15.02
C LEU A 296 2.68 23.09 -14.50
N LEU A 297 3.51 22.29 -13.83
CA LEU A 297 3.06 21.06 -13.16
C LEU A 297 1.99 21.35 -12.11
N PHE A 298 2.20 22.35 -11.25
CA PHE A 298 1.24 22.73 -10.22
C PHE A 298 -0.11 23.15 -10.82
N THR A 299 -0.12 24.01 -11.84
CA THR A 299 -1.34 24.46 -12.51
C THR A 299 -2.07 23.30 -13.21
N CYS A 300 -1.35 22.43 -13.94
CA CYS A 300 -1.94 21.23 -14.53
C CYS A 300 -2.57 20.31 -13.47
N LEU A 301 -1.86 20.05 -12.36
CA LEU A 301 -2.37 19.23 -11.26
C LEU A 301 -3.58 19.87 -10.57
N PHE A 302 -3.54 21.18 -10.35
CA PHE A 302 -4.65 21.93 -9.77
C PHE A 302 -5.91 21.82 -10.63
N TRP A 303 -5.81 22.09 -11.94
CA TRP A 303 -6.94 21.95 -12.86
C TRP A 303 -7.43 20.50 -12.96
N PHE A 304 -6.51 19.52 -12.93
CA PHE A 304 -6.87 18.11 -12.92
C PHE A 304 -7.67 17.73 -11.66
N HIS A 305 -7.19 18.09 -10.47
CA HIS A 305 -7.89 17.84 -9.21
C HIS A 305 -9.23 18.59 -9.15
N LEU A 306 -9.28 19.85 -9.60
CA LEU A 306 -10.52 20.62 -9.69
C LEU A 306 -11.53 19.93 -10.62
N ALA A 307 -11.11 19.52 -11.82
CA ALA A 307 -11.97 18.80 -12.76
C ALA A 307 -12.44 17.46 -12.18
N GLN A 308 -11.59 16.74 -11.44
CA GLN A 308 -11.99 15.52 -10.74
C GLN A 308 -13.03 15.79 -9.66
N THR A 309 -12.83 16.82 -8.83
CA THR A 309 -13.77 17.22 -7.78
C THR A 309 -15.12 17.63 -8.38
N VAL A 310 -15.13 18.42 -9.45
CA VAL A 310 -16.36 18.81 -10.15
C VAL A 310 -17.08 17.61 -10.77
N ARG A 311 -16.35 16.71 -11.43
CA ARG A 311 -16.92 15.47 -12.00
C ARG A 311 -17.51 14.57 -10.91
N TYR A 312 -16.81 14.45 -9.79
CA TYR A 312 -17.26 13.69 -8.64
C TYR A 312 -18.54 14.29 -8.04
N HIS A 313 -18.60 15.62 -7.85
CA HIS A 313 -19.80 16.31 -7.36
C HIS A 313 -21.00 16.09 -8.28
N ARG A 314 -20.81 16.23 -9.61
CA ARG A 314 -21.87 15.99 -10.61
C ARG A 314 -22.37 14.54 -10.57
N LYS A 315 -21.47 13.54 -10.48
CA LYS A 315 -21.86 12.13 -10.38
C LYS A 315 -22.69 11.89 -9.11
N LYS A 316 -22.28 12.48 -7.98
CA LYS A 316 -22.98 12.36 -6.70
C LYS A 316 -24.38 12.97 -6.73
N GLU A 317 -24.53 14.14 -7.36
CA GLU A 317 -25.85 14.75 -7.58
C GLU A 317 -26.77 13.87 -8.43
N GLN A 318 -26.25 13.27 -9.51
CA GLN A 318 -27.01 12.36 -10.36
C GLN A 318 -27.47 11.11 -9.60
N LEU A 319 -26.59 10.50 -8.80
CA LEU A 319 -26.92 9.34 -7.96
C LEU A 319 -27.98 9.70 -6.91
N ARG A 320 -27.87 10.88 -6.28
CA ARG A 320 -28.86 11.37 -5.31
C ARG A 320 -30.23 11.59 -5.96
N ARG A 321 -30.29 12.13 -7.18
CA ARG A 321 -31.55 12.28 -7.93
C ARG A 321 -32.20 10.94 -8.23
N LYS A 322 -31.44 9.99 -8.81
CA LYS A 322 -31.92 8.62 -9.08
C LYS A 322 -32.40 7.90 -7.82
N TRP A 323 -31.70 8.09 -6.70
CA TRP A 323 -32.10 7.51 -5.43
C TRP A 323 -33.44 8.07 -4.95
N ASN A 324 -33.60 9.40 -5.00
CA ASN A 324 -34.84 10.08 -4.63
C ASN A 324 -36.01 9.67 -5.53
N GLU A 325 -35.78 9.47 -6.83
CA GLU A 325 -36.77 8.92 -7.77
C GLU A 325 -37.16 7.49 -7.36
N SER A 326 -36.20 6.60 -7.10
CA SER A 326 -36.52 5.22 -6.68
C SER A 326 -37.23 5.11 -5.32
N ILE A 327 -37.06 6.09 -4.43
CA ILE A 327 -37.83 6.15 -3.19
C ILE A 327 -39.26 6.59 -3.48
N LYS A 328 -39.47 7.60 -4.34
CA LYS A 328 -40.81 8.03 -4.73
C LYS A 328 -41.60 6.91 -5.42
N ASP A 329 -40.96 6.17 -6.31
CA ASP A 329 -41.59 5.03 -7.01
C ASP A 329 -41.98 3.90 -6.04
N ARG A 330 -41.20 3.70 -4.95
CA ARG A 330 -41.50 2.72 -3.90
C ARG A 330 -42.57 3.16 -2.90
N LEU A 331 -42.85 4.46 -2.80
CA LEU A 331 -43.90 5.00 -1.92
C LEU A 331 -45.25 5.13 -2.65
N ASN A 332 -45.22 5.15 -3.99
CA ASN A 332 -46.42 5.28 -4.84
C ASN A 332 -46.96 3.92 -5.35
N ASN A 333 -46.23 2.83 -5.13
CA ASN A 333 -46.68 1.44 -5.29
C ASN A 333 -46.87 0.82 -3.91
#